data_AF-A0A847D1B2-F1
#
_entry.id   AF-A0A847D1B2-F1
#
_cell.length_a   1.000
_cell.length_b   1.000
_cell.length_c   1.000
_cell.angle_alpha   90.00
_cell.angle_beta   90.00
_cell.angle_gamma   90.00
#
_symmetry.space_group_name_H-M   'P 1'
#
loop_
_entity.id
_entity.type
_entity.pdbx_description
1 polymer ?
#
loop_
_entity_poly.entity_id
_entity_poly.type
_entity_poly.pdbx_seq_one_letter_code
_entity_poly.pdbx_strand_id
1 'polypeptide(L)' 'IENTPLDVLDIAVGASHALKLNWAGVDVVTDNRTNKNYVLEVNRRPGLTERSSEISALYGYLKGLAPIKD' A
#
# COMPACT_ATOMS: atom_id res chain seq x y z
N ILE A 1 1.17 -9.66 -3.98
CA ILE A 1 -0.08 -8.89 -4.08
C ILE A 1 -1.15 -9.63 -4.90
N GLU A 2 -0.78 -10.43 -5.91
CA GLU A 2 -1.74 -11.09 -6.84
C GLU A 2 -2.87 -11.91 -6.20
N ASN A 3 -2.75 -12.33 -4.94
CA ASN A 3 -3.79 -13.09 -4.23
C ASN A 3 -4.46 -12.30 -3.08
N THR A 4 -4.22 -10.99 -2.98
CA THR A 4 -4.87 -10.15 -1.99
C THR A 4 -6.29 -9.79 -2.47
N PRO A 5 -7.34 -9.98 -1.65
CA PRO A 5 -8.70 -9.60 -2.00
C PRO A 5 -8.81 -8.12 -2.43
N LEU A 6 -9.63 -7.84 -3.45
CA LEU A 6 -9.77 -6.49 -4.02
C LEU A 6 -10.29 -5.47 -2.99
N ASP A 7 -11.22 -5.88 -2.12
CA ASP A 7 -11.79 -5.04 -1.06
C ASP A 7 -10.75 -4.63 0.00
N VAL A 8 -9.75 -5.48 0.27
CA VAL A 8 -8.59 -5.16 1.12
C VAL A 8 -7.68 -4.15 0.42
N LEU A 9 -7.48 -4.27 -0.88
CA LEU A 9 -6.69 -3.31 -1.65
C LEU A 9 -7.39 -1.95 -1.73
N ASP A 10 -8.70 -1.94 -1.97
CA ASP A 10 -9.51 -0.72 -2.08
C ASP A 10 -9.49 0.09 -0.78
N ILE A 11 -9.69 -0.57 0.37
CA ILE A 11 -9.64 0.13 1.67
C ILE A 11 -8.24 0.66 1.98
N ALA A 12 -7.18 -0.07 1.62
CA ALA A 12 -5.79 0.37 1.83
C ALA A 12 -5.43 1.60 0.95
N VAL A 13 -5.82 1.59 -0.32
CA VAL A 13 -5.64 2.73 -1.23
C VAL A 13 -6.46 3.93 -0.75
N GLY A 14 -7.73 3.70 -0.39
CA GLY A 14 -8.61 4.74 0.13
C GLY A 14 -8.07 5.41 1.40
N ALA A 15 -7.53 4.62 2.34
CA ALA A 15 -6.92 5.13 3.56
C ALA A 15 -5.69 6.02 3.28
N SER A 16 -4.84 5.59 2.34
CA SER A 16 -3.65 6.35 1.93
C SER A 16 -4.02 7.69 1.29
N HIS A 17 -5.02 7.69 0.41
CA HIS A 17 -5.52 8.90 -0.25
C HIS A 17 -6.21 9.87 0.72
N ALA A 18 -6.97 9.36 1.69
CA ALA A 18 -7.60 10.19 2.72
C ALA A 18 -6.58 11.03 3.51
N LEU A 19 -5.35 10.52 3.64
CA LEU A 19 -4.22 11.21 4.28
C LEU A 19 -3.29 11.95 3.30
N LYS A 20 -3.65 12.02 2.01
CA LYS A 20 -2.86 12.65 0.94
C LYS A 20 -1.45 12.07 0.81
N LEU A 21 -1.31 10.76 1.02
CA LEU A 21 -0.05 10.04 0.89
C LEU A 21 0.00 9.33 -0.46
N ASN A 22 1.13 9.45 -1.16
CA ASN A 22 1.35 8.72 -2.41
C ASN A 22 2.03 7.36 -2.19
N TRP A 23 2.63 7.16 -1.02
CA TRP A 23 3.26 5.91 -0.59
C TRP A 23 3.01 5.71 0.89
N ALA A 24 2.43 4.58 1.26
CA ALA A 24 2.16 4.21 2.65
C ALA A 24 2.08 2.70 2.79
N GLY A 25 2.38 2.18 3.97
CA GLY A 25 1.95 0.85 4.39
C GLY A 25 0.63 0.98 5.15
N VAL A 26 -0.33 0.10 4.87
CA VAL A 26 -1.62 0.10 5.56
C VAL A 26 -1.88 -1.27 6.14
N ASP A 27 -2.10 -1.32 7.44
CA ASP A 27 -2.48 -2.53 8.14
C ASP A 27 -4.00 -2.63 8.16
N VAL A 28 -4.51 -3.69 7.52
CA VAL A 28 -5.94 -3.99 7.42
C VAL A 28 -6.25 -5.21 8.28
N VAL A 29 -7.27 -5.08 9.12
CA VAL A 29 -7.79 -6.18 9.94
C VAL A 29 -9.18 -6.59 9.47
N THR A 30 -9.43 -7.89 9.41
CA THR A 30 -10.74 -8.44 9.05
C THR A 30 -11.43 -8.99 10.30
N ASP A 31 -12.62 -8.47 10.61
CA ASP A 31 -13.47 -9.05 11.65
C ASP A 31 -13.98 -10.42 11.18
N ASN A 32 -13.57 -11.50 11.87
CA ASN A 32 -13.91 -12.87 11.50
C ASN A 32 -15.40 -13.23 11.69
N ARG A 33 -16.18 -12.42 12.43
CA ARG A 33 -17.61 -12.63 12.64
C ARG A 33 -18.44 -12.00 11.52
N THR A 34 -18.00 -10.84 11.02
CA THR A 34 -18.75 -10.07 10.01
C THR A 34 -18.10 -10.11 8.63
N ASN A 35 -16.88 -10.63 8.54
CA ASN A 35 -16.01 -10.61 7.37
C ASN A 35 -15.77 -9.20 6.80
N LYS A 36 -15.83 -8.17 7.66
CA LYS A 36 -15.62 -6.77 7.29
C LYS A 36 -14.17 -6.35 7.54
N ASN A 37 -13.62 -5.59 6.61
CA ASN A 37 -12.26 -5.05 6.69
C ASN A 37 -12.27 -3.66 7.33
N TYR A 38 -11.27 -3.39 8.17
CA TYR A 38 -11.05 -2.12 8.84
C TYR A 38 -9.59 -1.71 8.75
N VAL A 39 -9.33 -0.41 8.68
CA VAL A 39 -7.98 0.15 8.78
C VAL A 39 -7.57 0.16 10.24
N LEU A 40 -6.45 -0.47 10.56
CA LEU A 40 -5.84 -0.43 11.89
C LEU A 40 -4.80 0.68 11.98
N GLU A 41 -3.88 0.74 11.02
CA GLU A 41 -2.78 1.70 10.98
C GLU A 41 -2.46 2.13 9.55
N VAL A 42 -2.04 3.40 9.38
CA VAL A 42 -1.45 3.91 8.14
C VAL A 42 -0.06 4.49 8.43
N ASN A 43 0.96 3.85 7.88
CA ASN A 43 2.36 4.20 8.04
C ASN A 43 2.87 5.01 6.82
N ARG A 44 3.21 6.29 7.03
CA ARG A 44 3.72 7.18 5.95
C ARG A 44 5.08 6.74 5.39
N ARG A 45 5.84 5.98 6.16
CA ARG A 45 7.15 5.41 5.78
C ARG A 45 7.20 3.97 6.29
N PRO A 46 6.61 3.02 5.55
CA PRO A 46 6.71 1.63 5.94
C PRO A 46 8.16 1.18 5.85
N GLY A 47 8.57 0.31 6.78
CA GLY A 47 9.79 -0.47 6.56
C GLY A 47 9.62 -1.31 5.30
N LEU A 48 10.67 -1.39 4.47
CA LEU A 48 10.65 -2.21 3.27
C LEU A 48 11.42 -3.50 3.53
N THR A 49 10.83 -4.63 3.14
CA THR A 49 11.51 -5.91 3.28
C THR A 49 12.50 -6.10 2.13
N GLU A 50 13.75 -6.44 2.44
CA GLU A 50 14.77 -6.72 1.41
C GLU A 50 14.32 -7.83 0.44
N ARG A 51 14.65 -7.66 -0.84
CA ARG A 51 14.31 -8.60 -1.93
C ARG A 51 12.81 -8.89 -2.07
N SER A 52 11.94 -8.00 -1.58
CA SER A 52 10.50 -8.10 -1.73
C SER A 52 10.00 -7.38 -2.99
N SER A 53 8.76 -7.69 -3.37
CA SER A 53 8.04 -6.95 -4.41
C SER A 53 7.80 -5.48 -4.04
N GLU A 54 7.81 -5.13 -2.75
CA GLU A 54 7.62 -3.76 -2.25
C GLU A 54 8.74 -2.83 -2.72
N ILE A 55 9.99 -3.31 -2.69
CA ILE A 55 11.15 -2.55 -3.15
C ILE A 55 11.08 -2.31 -4.66
N SER A 56 10.76 -3.35 -5.44
CA SER A 56 10.60 -3.24 -6.89
C SER A 56 9.48 -2.27 -7.27
N ALA A 57 8.36 -2.30 -6.54
CA ALA A 57 7.24 -1.39 -6.73
C ALA A 57 7.63 0.06 -6.39
N LEU A 58 8.34 0.30 -5.28
CA LEU A 58 8.82 1.64 -4.93
C LEU A 58 9.77 2.17 -5.98
N TYR A 59 10.72 1.36 -6.44
CA TYR A 59 11.65 1.76 -7.48
C TYR A 59 10.95 2.11 -8.79
N GLY A 60 9.95 1.31 -9.20
CA GLY A 60 9.11 1.61 -10.37
C GLY A 60 8.33 2.92 -10.22
N TYR A 61 7.74 3.14 -9.04
CA TYR A 61 7.04 4.38 -8.71
C TYR A 61 7.99 5.60 -8.80
N LEU A 62 9.18 5.52 -8.20
CA LEU A 62 10.17 6.60 -8.24
C LEU A 62 10.66 6.89 -9.66
N LYS A 63 10.88 5.86 -10.48
CA LYS A 63 11.21 6.03 -11.90
C LYS A 63 10.11 6.75 -12.68
N GLY A 64 8.84 6.47 -12.38
CA GLY A 64 7.71 7.16 -13.02
C GLY A 64 7.59 8.64 -12.64
N LEU A 65 8.10 9.04 -11.47
CA LEU A 65 8.08 10.43 -11.03
C LEU A 65 9.16 11.30 -11.67
N ALA A 66 10.30 10.71 -12.04
CA ALA A 66 11.39 11.44 -12.67
C ALA A 66 11.26 11.32 -14.20
N PRO A 67 11.12 12.43 -14.96
CA PRO A 67 11.40 12.37 -16.38
C PRO A 67 12.89 12.04 -16.51
N ILE A 68 13.20 10.82 -16.99
CA ILE A 68 14.56 10.46 -17.34
C ILE A 68 14.95 11.41 -18.48
N LYS A 69 15.80 12.40 -18.19
CA LYS A 69 16.59 13.04 -19.22
C LYS A 69 17.70 12.06 -19.55
N ASP A 70 17.60 11.45 -20.73
CA ASP A 70 18.73 10.80 -21.40
C ASP A 70 19.86 11.81 -21.64
#